data_AF-A0A3A0EC01-F1
#
_entry.id   AF-A0A3A0EC01-F1
#
_cell.length_a   1.000
_cell.length_b   1.000
_cell.length_c   1.000
_cell.angle_alpha   90.00
_cell.angle_beta   90.00
_cell.angle_gamma   90.00
#
_symmetry.space_group_name_H-M   'P 1'
#
loop_
_entity.id
_entity.type
_entity.pdbx_description
1 polymer ?
#
loop_
_entity_poly.entity_id
_entity_poly.type
_entity_poly.pdbx_seq_one_letter_code
_entity_poly.pdbx_strand_id
1 'polypeptide(L)'
;MSDGLASTVIGKVKARASPDIGEITAATELSELGIHSLELTEIVFELEDEFGIEIEMNTVDAWANLFNVGDIVRAVRELVEKKA
;
A
#
# COMPACT_ATOMS: atom_id res chain seq x y z
N MET A 1 -17.31 9.06 2.15
CA MET A 1 -17.10 7.93 1.21
C MET A 1 -15.61 7.76 0.99
N SER A 2 -14.86 7.44 2.05
CA SER A 2 -13.41 7.68 2.06
C SER A 2 -12.58 6.52 2.67
N ASP A 3 -13.26 5.45 3.09
CA ASP A 3 -12.63 4.29 3.73
C ASP A 3 -12.44 3.09 2.79
N GLY A 4 -13.01 3.13 1.58
CA GLY A 4 -12.91 2.03 0.62
C GLY A 4 -11.46 1.75 0.21
N LEU A 5 -10.71 2.80 -0.15
CA LEU A 5 -9.31 2.69 -0.55
C LEU A 5 -8.43 2.14 0.57
N ALA A 6 -8.59 2.66 1.80
CA ALA A 6 -7.86 2.15 2.96
C ALA A 6 -8.15 0.67 3.20
N SER A 7 -9.43 0.29 3.17
CA SER A 7 -9.84 -1.10 3.38
C SER A 7 -9.34 -2.04 2.27
N THR A 8 -9.29 -1.57 1.02
CA THR A 8 -8.75 -2.34 -0.11
C THR A 8 -7.24 -2.52 0.01
N VAL A 9 -6.50 -1.45 0.26
CA VAL A 9 -5.04 -1.50 0.45
C VAL A 9 -4.68 -2.41 1.62
N ILE A 10 -5.33 -2.23 2.78
CA ILE A 10 -5.14 -3.09 3.95
C ILE A 10 -5.48 -4.56 3.59
N GLY A 11 -6.52 -4.80 2.81
CA GLY A 11 -6.89 -6.14 2.33
C GLY A 11 -5.79 -6.78 1.47
N LYS A 12 -5.23 -6.04 0.51
CA LYS A 12 -4.13 -6.52 -0.37
C LYS A 12 -2.84 -6.77 0.41
N VAL A 13 -2.49 -5.86 1.30
CA VAL A 13 -1.35 -5.99 2.22
C VAL A 13 -1.56 -7.23 3.10
N LYS A 14 -2.76 -7.40 3.68
CA LYS A 14 -3.09 -8.56 4.53
C LYS A 14 -3.04 -9.89 3.78
N ALA A 15 -3.43 -9.91 2.51
CA ALA A 15 -3.39 -11.12 1.69
C ALA A 15 -1.95 -11.61 1.42
N ARG A 16 -0.97 -10.68 1.42
CA ARG A 16 0.45 -10.99 1.27
C ARG A 16 1.19 -11.13 2.58
N ALA A 17 0.69 -10.48 3.64
CA ALA A 17 1.25 -10.57 4.96
C ALA A 17 1.15 -11.98 5.55
N SER A 18 2.03 -12.27 6.50
CA SER A 18 1.98 -13.53 7.24
C SER A 18 0.68 -13.66 8.05
N PRO A 19 -0.02 -14.80 8.00
CA PRO A 19 -1.30 -15.02 8.68
C PRO A 19 -1.19 -15.02 10.22
N ASP A 20 0.03 -15.14 10.77
CA ASP A 20 0.31 -15.06 12.21
C ASP A 20 0.25 -13.62 12.77
N ILE A 21 0.18 -12.62 11.91
CA ILE A 21 0.23 -11.21 12.31
C ILE A 21 -1.21 -10.75 12.54
N GLY A 22 -1.70 -11.06 13.75
CA GLY A 22 -3.10 -10.91 14.18
C GLY A 22 -3.90 -9.78 13.53
N GLU A 23 -4.06 -8.65 14.23
CA GLU A 23 -4.80 -7.50 13.70
C GLU A 23 -3.85 -6.56 12.97
N ILE A 24 -3.91 -6.55 11.63
CA ILE A 24 -3.19 -5.58 10.81
C ILE A 24 -3.94 -4.25 10.88
N THR A 25 -3.24 -3.23 11.35
CA THR A 25 -3.73 -1.85 11.43
C THR A 25 -2.84 -0.93 10.61
N ALA A 26 -3.25 0.33 10.43
CA ALA A 26 -2.42 1.33 9.78
C ALA A 26 -1.06 1.57 10.49
N ALA A 27 -0.95 1.20 11.77
CA ALA A 27 0.29 1.32 12.54
C ALA A 27 1.24 0.11 12.37
N THR A 28 0.79 -0.97 11.73
CA THR A 28 1.60 -2.19 11.58
C THR A 28 2.69 -1.98 10.53
N GLU A 29 3.92 -2.39 10.85
CA GLU A 29 5.06 -2.22 9.95
C GLU A 29 5.06 -3.25 8.82
N LEU A 30 5.37 -2.83 7.59
CA LEU A 30 5.44 -3.70 6.42
C LEU A 30 6.53 -4.76 6.57
N SER A 31 7.63 -4.39 7.19
CA SER A 31 8.75 -5.27 7.53
C SER A 31 8.32 -6.40 8.48
N GLU A 32 7.45 -6.10 9.45
CA GLU A 32 6.88 -7.12 10.35
C GLU A 32 5.94 -8.04 9.57
N LEU A 33 5.22 -7.50 8.58
CA LEU A 33 4.34 -8.25 7.68
C LEU A 33 5.06 -9.26 6.78
N GLY A 34 6.39 -9.16 6.68
CA GLY A 34 7.20 -9.91 5.73
C GLY A 34 7.18 -9.29 4.33
N ILE A 35 6.58 -8.12 4.17
CA ILE A 35 6.48 -7.43 2.88
C ILE A 35 7.84 -6.86 2.53
N HIS A 36 8.53 -7.55 1.64
CA HIS A 36 9.80 -7.11 1.09
C HIS A 36 9.60 -6.27 -0.17
N SER A 37 10.69 -5.68 -0.70
CA SER A 37 10.68 -4.79 -1.87
C SER A 37 9.99 -5.42 -3.09
N LEU A 38 10.05 -6.75 -3.23
CA LEU A 38 9.37 -7.50 -4.28
C LEU A 38 7.85 -7.48 -4.12
N GLU A 39 7.34 -7.85 -2.94
CA GLU A 39 5.90 -7.79 -2.65
C GLU A 39 5.35 -6.37 -2.72
N LEU A 40 6.13 -5.38 -2.27
CA LEU A 40 5.76 -3.98 -2.37
C LEU A 40 5.64 -3.55 -3.84
N THR A 41 6.55 -4.00 -4.70
CA THR A 41 6.48 -3.78 -6.16
C THR A 41 5.22 -4.42 -6.76
N GLU A 42 4.89 -5.66 -6.38
CA GLU A 42 3.67 -6.33 -6.86
C GLU A 42 2.38 -5.63 -6.38
N ILE A 43 2.35 -5.21 -5.12
CA ILE A 43 1.23 -4.42 -4.56
C ILE A 43 1.06 -3.13 -5.37
N VAL A 44 2.16 -2.43 -5.65
CA VAL A 44 2.15 -1.22 -6.46
C VAL A 44 1.54 -1.47 -7.84
N PHE A 45 2.02 -2.47 -8.58
CA PHE A 45 1.47 -2.80 -9.90
C PHE A 45 -0.02 -3.13 -9.86
N GLU A 46 -0.48 -3.84 -8.83
CA GLU A 46 -1.93 -4.09 -8.66
C GLU A 46 -2.72 -2.81 -8.36
N LEU A 47 -2.17 -1.92 -7.54
CA LEU A 47 -2.83 -0.66 -7.21
C LEU A 47 -2.87 0.29 -8.41
N GLU A 48 -1.82 0.29 -9.24
CA GLU A 48 -1.79 0.98 -10.53
C GLU A 48 -2.91 0.51 -11.45
N ASP A 49 -3.08 -0.80 -11.64
CA ASP A 49 -4.15 -1.34 -12.48
C ASP A 49 -5.54 -1.09 -11.88
N GLU A 50 -5.71 -1.34 -10.57
CA GLU A 50 -7.00 -1.27 -9.89
C GLU A 50 -7.54 0.16 -9.76
N PHE A 51 -6.66 1.13 -9.46
CA PHE A 51 -7.03 2.55 -9.38
C PHE A 51 -6.75 3.31 -10.69
N GLY A 52 -6.15 2.64 -11.67
CA GLY A 52 -5.68 3.20 -12.93
C GLY A 52 -4.58 4.25 -12.76
N ILE A 53 -3.91 4.32 -11.61
CA ILE A 53 -2.88 5.33 -11.35
C ILE A 53 -1.55 4.94 -12.01
N GLU A 54 -0.73 5.93 -12.36
CA GLU A 54 0.62 5.69 -12.88
C GLU A 54 1.61 6.27 -11.86
N ILE A 55 2.42 5.41 -11.25
CA ILE A 55 3.36 5.81 -10.21
C ILE A 55 4.64 6.28 -10.88
N GLU A 56 4.76 7.60 -11.10
CA GLU A 56 6.00 8.20 -11.58
C GLU A 56 7.18 7.89 -10.63
N MET A 57 8.41 7.81 -11.16
CA MET A 57 9.64 7.50 -10.39
C MET A 57 9.79 8.34 -9.10
N ASN A 58 9.38 9.61 -9.10
CA ASN A 58 9.39 10.46 -7.89
C ASN A 58 8.55 9.88 -6.76
N THR A 59 7.47 9.20 -7.12
CA THR A 59 6.60 8.54 -6.18
C THR A 59 7.20 7.22 -5.73
N VAL A 60 7.83 6.44 -6.61
CA VAL A 60 8.51 5.17 -6.24
C VAL A 60 9.49 5.37 -5.08
N ASP A 61 10.21 6.49 -5.05
CA ASP A 61 11.04 6.89 -3.91
C ASP A 61 10.23 7.15 -2.62
N ALA A 62 9.07 7.80 -2.73
CA ALA A 62 8.15 7.97 -1.59
C ALA A 62 7.62 6.61 -1.08
N TRP A 63 7.40 5.66 -2.00
CA TRP A 63 6.97 4.29 -1.70
C TRP A 63 8.07 3.43 -1.04
N ALA A 64 9.32 3.64 -1.45
CA ALA A 64 10.49 3.01 -0.83
C ALA A 64 10.72 3.48 0.62
N ASN A 65 10.19 4.66 0.97
CA ASN A 65 10.24 5.22 2.32
C ASN A 65 9.00 4.90 3.17
N LEU A 66 8.12 3.99 2.73
CA LEU A 66 6.95 3.60 3.51
C LEU A 66 7.34 2.51 4.52
N PHE A 67 7.00 2.75 5.79
CA PHE A 67 7.36 1.84 6.88
C PHE A 67 6.18 1.00 7.35
N ASN A 68 4.96 1.55 7.30
CA ASN A 68 3.74 0.92 7.79
C ASN A 68 2.62 0.91 6.75
N VAL A 69 1.55 0.16 7.05
CA VAL A 69 0.37 0.05 6.18
C VAL A 69 -0.32 1.40 5.99
N GLY A 70 -0.34 2.26 7.01
CA GLY A 70 -0.94 3.59 6.95
C GLY A 70 -0.25 4.50 5.94
N ASP A 71 1.08 4.40 5.84
CA ASP A 71 1.88 5.14 4.87
C ASP A 71 1.51 4.72 3.44
N ILE A 72 1.33 3.42 3.16
CA ILE A 72 0.82 2.92 1.87
C ILE A 72 -0.54 3.53 1.56
N VAL A 73 -1.48 3.42 2.50
CA VAL A 73 -2.85 3.93 2.31
C VAL A 73 -2.84 5.41 1.97
N ARG A 74 -2.00 6.20 2.66
CA ARG A 74 -1.87 7.64 2.41
C ARG A 74 -1.24 7.91 1.04
N ALA A 75 -0.15 7.20 0.69
CA ALA A 75 0.52 7.38 -0.60
C ALA A 75 -0.41 7.07 -1.78
N VAL A 76 -1.16 5.96 -1.72
CA VAL A 76 -2.17 5.62 -2.75
C VAL A 76 -3.24 6.69 -2.83
N ARG A 77 -3.77 7.11 -1.68
CA ARG A 77 -4.80 8.15 -1.63
C ARG A 77 -4.33 9.43 -2.31
N GLU A 78 -3.14 9.90 -1.99
CA GLU A 78 -2.57 11.12 -2.58
C GLU A 78 -2.41 10.99 -4.09
N LEU A 79 -2.06 9.81 -4.60
CA LEU A 79 -1.94 9.56 -6.04
C LEU A 79 -3.29 9.54 -6.75
N VAL A 80 -4.27 8.88 -6.15
CA VAL A 80 -5.65 8.86 -6.68
C VAL A 80 -6.23 10.27 -6.68
N GLU A 81 -6.02 11.04 -5.61
CA GLU A 81 -6.48 12.43 -5.52
C GLU A 81 -5.74 13.37 -6.50
N LYS A 82 -4.45 13.13 -6.78
CA LYS A 82 -3.70 13.89 -7.79
C LYS A 82 -4.12 13.58 -9.23
N LYS A 83 -4.59 12.36 -9.48
CA LYS A 83 -5.06 11.93 -10.80
C LYS A 83 -6.50 12.40 -11.10
N ALA A 84 -7.33 12.54 -10.07
CA ALA A 84 -8.74 12.94 -10.16
C ALA A 84 -8.92 14.42 -10.52
#